data_AF-A0A420T9D5-F1
#
_entry.id   AF-A0A420T9D5-F1
#
_cell.length_a   1.000
_cell.length_b   1.000
_cell.length_c   1.000
_cell.angle_alpha   90.00
_cell.angle_beta   90.00
_cell.angle_gamma   90.00
#
_symmetry.space_group_name_H-M   'P 1'
#
loop_
_entity.id
_entity.type
_entity.pdbx_description
1 polymer ?
#
loop_
_entity_poly.entity_id
_entity_poly.type
_entity_poly.pdbx_seq_one_letter_code
_entity_poly.pdbx_strand_id
1 'polypeptide(L)'
;MVHMEQNYPSLPPLLWSFFQVSASCPPFKMGTVNDSYLQCAASFSLLVKVLKISSHSFTGEIPLEGVVNEHARFNVWAGSVGARHPPHKRISLDYRLRDSNFYAIRVVEILQRLESTLKIGSVNCIFLHEPPTNPKQLAS
;
A
#
# COMPACT_ATOMS: atom_id res chain seq x y z
N MET A 1 21.36 11.86 -43.72
CA MET A 1 20.65 13.10 -43.35
C MET A 1 19.23 12.98 -43.91
N VAL A 2 18.30 12.46 -43.11
CA VAL A 2 16.89 12.31 -43.50
C VAL A 2 16.09 12.96 -42.39
N HIS A 3 15.53 14.14 -42.68
CA HIS A 3 14.48 14.75 -41.88
C HIS A 3 13.21 13.92 -42.08
N MET A 4 12.75 13.26 -41.02
CA MET A 4 11.35 12.87 -40.90
C MET A 4 10.66 13.99 -40.12
N GLU A 5 10.05 14.93 -40.83
CA GLU A 5 8.98 15.75 -40.26
C GLU A 5 7.78 14.85 -39.99
N GLN A 6 7.52 14.57 -38.71
CA GLN A 6 6.21 14.06 -38.31
C GLN A 6 5.28 15.25 -38.05
N ASN A 7 4.44 15.45 -39.06
CA ASN A 7 3.25 16.29 -39.09
C ASN A 7 2.32 15.93 -37.89
N TYR A 8 2.25 16.80 -36.89
CA TYR A 8 1.20 16.77 -35.88
C TYR A 8 0.21 17.91 -36.16
N PRO A 9 -1.11 17.65 -36.21
CA PRO A 9 -2.08 18.72 -36.33
C PRO A 9 -2.03 19.62 -35.09
N SER A 10 -1.92 20.93 -35.33
CA SER A 10 -1.97 21.96 -34.30
C SER A 10 -3.33 21.95 -33.61
N LEU A 11 -3.39 21.36 -32.41
CA LEU A 11 -4.59 21.36 -31.58
C LEU A 11 -4.83 22.76 -30.98
N PRO A 12 -6.10 23.21 -30.88
CA PRO A 12 -6.45 24.56 -30.44
C PRO A 12 -6.08 24.81 -28.97
N PRO A 13 -5.79 26.08 -28.59
CA PRO A 13 -5.20 26.44 -27.29
C PRO A 13 -6.01 26.05 -26.05
N LEU A 14 -7.31 25.77 -26.22
CA LEU A 14 -8.24 25.51 -25.12
C LEU A 14 -8.33 24.04 -24.69
N LEU A 15 -7.61 23.13 -25.35
CA LEU A 15 -7.46 21.73 -24.92
C LEU A 15 -6.16 21.47 -24.14
N TRP A 16 -5.21 22.40 -24.12
CA TRP A 16 -4.00 22.31 -23.29
C TRP A 16 -4.32 22.35 -21.79
N SER A 17 -5.37 23.08 -21.41
CA SER A 17 -5.85 23.16 -20.02
C SER A 17 -6.49 21.88 -19.49
N PHE A 18 -6.92 20.96 -20.37
CA PHE A 18 -7.42 19.64 -19.96
C PHE A 18 -6.35 18.55 -19.98
N PHE A 19 -5.28 18.71 -20.77
CA PHE A 19 -4.16 17.76 -20.75
C PHE A 19 -3.15 18.03 -19.61
N GLN A 20 -3.27 19.16 -18.91
CA GLN A 20 -2.39 19.55 -17.79
C GLN A 20 -2.96 19.22 -16.40
N VAL A 21 -4.12 18.57 -16.31
CA VAL A 21 -4.68 18.00 -15.05
C VAL A 21 -4.34 16.50 -14.94
N SER A 22 -3.09 16.14 -15.21
CA SER A 22 -2.55 14.81 -14.86
C SER A 22 -1.05 14.82 -14.54
N ALA A 23 -0.42 16.00 -14.48
CA ALA A 23 1.02 16.15 -14.27
C ALA A 23 1.41 16.62 -12.85
N SER A 24 0.50 16.47 -11.88
CA SER A 24 0.77 16.82 -10.47
C SER A 24 0.37 15.70 -9.51
N CYS A 25 0.53 14.44 -9.91
CA CYS A 25 0.97 13.49 -8.90
C CYS A 25 2.44 13.81 -8.67
N PRO A 26 2.90 14.07 -7.43
CA PRO A 26 4.34 14.02 -7.16
C PRO A 26 4.84 12.71 -7.77
N PRO A 27 6.07 12.64 -8.32
CA PRO A 27 6.59 11.37 -8.81
C PRO A 27 6.34 10.38 -7.68
N PHE A 28 5.42 9.44 -7.89
CA PHE A 28 5.16 8.38 -6.95
C PHE A 28 6.54 7.78 -6.81
N LYS A 29 7.21 8.05 -5.69
CA LYS A 29 8.53 7.49 -5.43
C LYS A 29 8.22 6.01 -5.46
N MET A 30 8.54 5.34 -6.57
CA MET A 30 8.47 3.89 -6.64
C MET A 30 9.51 3.47 -5.64
N GLY A 31 9.05 3.30 -4.39
CA GLY A 31 9.87 2.84 -3.30
C GLY A 31 10.50 1.53 -3.72
N THR A 32 11.65 1.26 -3.15
CA THR A 32 12.27 -0.05 -3.33
C THR A 32 11.32 -1.13 -2.78
N VAL A 33 11.51 -2.37 -3.21
CA VAL A 33 10.78 -3.51 -2.63
C VAL A 33 10.97 -3.52 -1.11
N ASN A 34 12.16 -3.16 -0.64
CA ASN A 34 12.44 -2.97 0.79
C ASN A 34 11.57 -1.89 1.45
N ASP A 35 11.42 -0.71 0.84
CA ASP A 35 10.59 0.36 1.38
C ASP A 35 9.12 -0.08 1.50
N SER A 36 8.59 -0.73 0.46
CA SER A 36 7.22 -1.23 0.47
C SER A 36 7.02 -2.36 1.49
N TYR A 37 8.02 -3.22 1.68
CA TYR A 37 8.02 -4.23 2.74
C TYR A 37 7.94 -3.59 4.13
N LEU A 38 8.75 -2.56 4.41
CA LEU A 38 8.76 -1.87 5.70
C LEU A 38 7.40 -1.20 6.00
N GLN A 39 6.78 -0.60 4.99
CA GLN A 39 5.43 -0.02 5.12
C GLN A 39 4.36 -1.08 5.43
N CYS A 40 4.41 -2.22 4.76
CA CYS A 40 3.52 -3.35 5.05
C CYS A 40 3.73 -3.89 6.46
N ALA A 41 4.98 -4.11 6.89
CA ALA A 41 5.31 -4.63 8.21
C ALA A 41 4.83 -3.68 9.33
N ALA A 42 4.98 -2.37 9.14
CA ALA A 42 4.45 -1.36 10.04
C ALA A 42 2.91 -1.39 10.10
N SER A 43 2.25 -1.50 8.94
CA SER A 43 0.78 -1.55 8.84
C SER A 43 0.21 -2.82 9.47
N PHE A 44 0.85 -3.98 9.28
CA PHE A 44 0.51 -5.21 9.99
C PHE A 44 0.63 -5.05 11.50
N SER A 45 1.75 -4.47 11.97
CA SER A 45 1.99 -4.26 13.40
C SER A 45 0.93 -3.34 14.02
N LEU A 46 0.50 -2.31 13.27
CA LEU A 46 -0.59 -1.42 13.68
C LEU A 46 -1.92 -2.17 13.74
N LEU A 47 -2.30 -2.92 12.70
CA LEU A 47 -3.55 -3.68 12.67
C LEU A 47 -3.63 -4.67 13.84
N VAL A 48 -2.56 -5.42 14.08
CA VAL A 48 -2.46 -6.35 15.22
C VAL A 48 -2.61 -5.62 16.55
N LYS A 49 -2.03 -4.43 16.69
CA LYS A 49 -2.18 -3.61 17.90
C LYS A 49 -3.62 -3.15 18.10
N VAL A 50 -4.28 -2.68 17.04
CA VAL A 50 -5.69 -2.24 17.09
C VAL A 50 -6.61 -3.40 17.46
N LEU A 51 -6.45 -4.57 16.80
CA LEU A 51 -7.24 -5.76 17.08
C LEU A 51 -7.06 -6.32 18.50
N LYS A 52 -5.87 -6.15 19.09
CA LYS A 52 -5.62 -6.51 20.49
C LYS A 52 -6.37 -5.61 21.48
N ILE A 53 -6.56 -4.34 21.13
CA ILE A 53 -7.26 -3.36 21.96
C ILE A 53 -8.78 -3.55 21.85
N SER A 54 -9.28 -3.88 20.66
CA SER A 54 -10.71 -4.02 20.36
C SER A 54 -11.32 -5.36 20.80
N SER A 55 -10.84 -5.96 21.89
CA SER A 55 -11.15 -7.34 22.34
C SER A 55 -12.62 -7.65 22.69
N HIS A 56 -13.57 -6.79 22.33
CA HIS A 56 -15.00 -7.04 22.48
C HIS A 56 -15.59 -7.68 21.22
N SER A 57 -15.67 -9.02 21.26
CA SER A 57 -16.60 -9.90 20.54
C SER A 57 -17.19 -9.39 19.21
N PHE A 58 -16.37 -9.41 18.15
CA PHE A 58 -16.89 -9.32 16.79
C PHE A 58 -17.02 -10.72 16.21
N THR A 59 -18.25 -11.24 16.17
CA THR A 59 -18.61 -12.57 15.63
C THR A 59 -18.58 -12.64 14.09
N GLY A 60 -17.98 -11.66 13.41
CA GLY A 60 -17.89 -11.59 11.95
C GLY A 60 -16.63 -10.92 11.39
N GLU A 61 -15.61 -10.63 12.23
CA GLU A 61 -14.40 -9.94 11.81
C GLU A 61 -13.16 -10.84 11.71
N ILE A 62 -12.14 -10.35 11.00
CA ILE A 62 -10.86 -11.02 10.78
C ILE A 62 -10.25 -11.40 12.14
N PRO A 63 -10.08 -12.70 12.45
CA PRO A 63 -9.52 -13.12 13.73
C PRO A 63 -8.11 -12.56 13.93
N LEU A 64 -7.83 -12.04 15.13
CA LEU A 64 -6.49 -11.55 15.51
C LEU A 64 -5.40 -12.60 15.22
N GLU A 65 -5.67 -13.87 15.56
CA GLU A 65 -4.76 -14.99 15.29
C GLU A 65 -4.48 -15.15 13.79
N GLY A 66 -5.51 -14.99 12.95
CA GLY A 66 -5.38 -15.01 11.50
C GLY A 66 -4.46 -13.91 10.99
N VAL A 67 -4.62 -12.66 11.46
CA VAL A 67 -3.75 -11.55 11.07
C VAL A 67 -2.31 -11.76 11.55
N VAL A 68 -2.13 -12.26 12.77
CA VAL A 68 -0.78 -12.57 13.31
C VAL A 68 -0.10 -13.65 12.49
N ASN A 69 -0.82 -14.71 12.10
CA ASN A 69 -0.30 -15.77 11.24
C ASN A 69 0.10 -15.23 9.86
N GLU A 70 -0.75 -14.43 9.22
CA GLU A 70 -0.42 -13.83 7.92
C GLU A 70 0.77 -12.87 8.00
N HIS A 71 0.89 -12.10 9.08
CA HIS A 71 2.07 -11.27 9.31
C HIS A 71 3.36 -12.12 9.45
N ALA A 72 3.29 -13.25 10.15
CA ALA A 72 4.42 -14.18 10.26
C ALA A 72 4.82 -14.75 8.89
N ARG A 73 3.83 -15.20 8.09
CA ARG A 73 4.05 -15.69 6.71
C ARG A 73 4.66 -14.62 5.82
N PHE A 74 4.19 -13.38 5.93
CA PHE A 74 4.75 -12.24 5.21
C PHE A 74 6.23 -12.01 5.54
N ASN A 75 6.61 -12.10 6.82
CA ASN A 75 8.00 -11.96 7.24
C ASN A 75 8.89 -13.12 6.77
N VAL A 76 8.38 -14.35 6.77
CA VAL A 76 9.09 -15.52 6.22
C VAL A 76 9.32 -15.34 4.72
N TRP A 77 8.29 -14.95 3.97
CA TRP A 77 8.42 -14.65 2.54
C TRP A 77 9.51 -13.59 2.30
N ALA A 78 9.45 -12.47 3.02
CA ALA A 78 10.40 -11.37 2.87
C ALA A 78 11.84 -11.78 3.20
N GLY A 79 12.03 -12.67 4.17
CA GLY A 79 13.32 -13.26 4.50
C GLY A 79 13.85 -14.15 3.38
N SER A 80 13.01 -15.05 2.85
CA SER A 80 13.38 -16.02 1.83
C SER A 80 13.71 -15.38 0.48
N VAL A 81 12.97 -14.35 0.07
CA VAL A 81 13.19 -13.68 -1.22
C VAL A 81 14.19 -12.52 -1.14
N GLY A 82 14.51 -12.07 0.07
CA GLY A 82 15.42 -10.96 0.32
C GLY A 82 14.77 -9.57 0.33
N ALA A 83 13.44 -9.47 0.41
CA ALA A 83 12.72 -8.20 0.44
C ALA A 83 13.02 -7.37 1.70
N ARG A 84 13.34 -8.04 2.83
CA ARG A 84 13.67 -7.35 4.09
C ARG A 84 15.04 -6.67 4.10
N HIS A 85 15.90 -6.99 3.14
CA HIS A 85 17.28 -6.51 3.14
C HIS A 85 17.40 -5.18 2.39
N PRO A 86 18.26 -4.27 2.86
CA PRO A 86 18.47 -2.99 2.19
C PRO A 86 18.88 -3.15 0.71
N PRO A 87 18.44 -2.25 -0.18
CA PRO A 87 18.61 -2.40 -1.63
C PRO A 87 20.05 -2.61 -2.12
N HIS A 88 21.03 -2.08 -1.40
CA HIS A 88 22.45 -2.18 -1.75
C HIS A 88 23.09 -3.54 -1.40
N LYS A 89 22.42 -4.40 -0.63
CA LYS A 89 22.96 -5.72 -0.25
C LYS A 89 22.75 -6.72 -1.39
N ARG A 90 23.75 -7.55 -1.69
CA ARG A 90 23.66 -8.55 -2.76
C ARG A 90 22.52 -9.56 -2.59
N ILE A 91 22.17 -9.84 -1.34
CA ILE A 91 21.06 -10.73 -0.96
C ILE A 91 19.68 -10.07 -1.09
N SER A 92 19.59 -8.76 -1.31
CA SER A 92 18.32 -8.07 -1.40
C SER A 92 17.60 -8.38 -2.70
N LEU A 93 16.27 -8.39 -2.63
CA LEU A 93 15.45 -8.60 -3.82
C LEU A 93 15.65 -7.45 -4.82
N ASP A 94 15.74 -6.22 -4.33
CA ASP A 94 16.05 -5.03 -5.15
C ASP A 94 17.37 -5.19 -5.93
N TYR A 95 18.45 -5.64 -5.27
CA TYR A 95 19.73 -5.83 -5.93
C TYR A 95 19.66 -6.90 -7.02
N ARG A 96 18.92 -7.98 -6.76
CA ARG A 96 18.75 -9.11 -7.70
C ARG A 96 17.88 -8.74 -8.90
N LEU A 97 16.93 -7.83 -8.73
CA LEU A 97 16.01 -7.38 -9.77
C LEU A 97 16.45 -6.09 -10.48
N ARG A 98 17.60 -5.51 -10.14
CA ARG A 98 18.08 -4.24 -10.73
C ARG A 98 18.15 -4.28 -12.27
N ASP A 99 18.55 -5.43 -12.83
CA ASP A 99 18.69 -5.63 -14.27
C ASP A 99 17.35 -6.08 -14.90
N SER A 100 16.32 -6.29 -14.09
CA SER A 100 14.98 -6.72 -14.50
C SER A 100 13.90 -5.92 -13.78
N ASN A 101 13.98 -4.59 -13.91
CA ASN A 101 13.18 -3.61 -13.16
C ASN A 101 11.65 -3.83 -13.29
N PHE A 102 11.18 -4.42 -14.40
CA PHE A 102 9.78 -4.79 -14.56
C PHE A 102 9.26 -5.65 -13.39
N TYR A 103 10.03 -6.65 -12.95
CA TYR A 103 9.63 -7.50 -11.83
C TYR A 103 9.65 -6.74 -10.50
N ALA A 104 10.62 -5.83 -10.30
CA ALA A 104 10.68 -5.00 -9.11
C ALA A 104 9.42 -4.12 -8.99
N ILE A 105 9.02 -3.48 -10.10
CA ILE A 105 7.78 -2.69 -10.18
C ILE A 105 6.56 -3.54 -9.82
N ARG A 106 6.43 -4.75 -10.38
CA ARG A 106 5.30 -5.64 -10.08
C ARG A 106 5.26 -6.06 -8.60
N VAL A 107 6.40 -6.34 -8.00
CA VAL A 107 6.46 -6.67 -6.57
C VAL A 107 6.04 -5.47 -5.72
N VAL A 108 6.52 -4.26 -6.05
CA VAL A 108 6.13 -3.02 -5.37
C VAL A 108 4.63 -2.78 -5.47
N GLU A 109 4.03 -2.93 -6.66
CA GLU A 109 2.58 -2.78 -6.86
C GLU A 109 1.77 -3.74 -5.98
N ILE A 110 2.19 -5.01 -5.87
CA ILE A 110 1.53 -6.00 -5.02
C ILE A 110 1.63 -5.60 -3.55
N LEU A 111 2.81 -5.17 -3.09
CA LEU A 111 3.02 -4.74 -1.71
C LEU A 111 2.24 -3.48 -1.37
N GLN A 112 2.15 -2.51 -2.28
CA GLN A 112 1.34 -1.30 -2.08
C GLN A 112 -0.16 -1.60 -1.97
N ARG A 113 -0.66 -2.55 -2.77
CA ARG A 113 -2.05 -3.01 -2.65
C ARG A 113 -2.30 -3.67 -1.30
N LEU A 114 -1.39 -4.54 -0.86
CA LEU A 114 -1.46 -5.15 0.46
C LEU A 114 -1.46 -4.11 1.57
N GLU A 115 -0.55 -3.13 1.51
CA GLU A 115 -0.46 -2.05 2.49
C GLU A 115 -1.75 -1.24 2.58
N SER A 116 -2.35 -0.91 1.43
CA SER A 116 -3.64 -0.23 1.36
C SER A 116 -4.75 -1.05 2.02
N THR A 117 -4.81 -2.35 1.77
CA THR A 117 -5.78 -3.26 2.41
C THR A 117 -5.60 -3.31 3.93
N LEU A 118 -4.36 -3.39 4.42
CA LEU A 118 -4.06 -3.42 5.86
C LEU A 118 -4.46 -2.12 6.57
N LYS A 119 -4.21 -0.98 5.93
CA LYS A 119 -4.65 0.32 6.43
C LYS A 119 -6.16 0.43 6.51
N ILE A 120 -6.88 0.03 5.46
CA ILE A 120 -8.36 0.02 5.45
C ILE A 120 -8.88 -0.85 6.59
N GLY A 121 -8.32 -2.05 6.78
CA GLY A 121 -8.69 -2.92 7.89
C GLY A 121 -8.46 -2.28 9.26
N SER A 122 -7.34 -1.58 9.43
CA SER A 122 -7.01 -0.89 10.69
C SER A 122 -7.98 0.25 10.98
N VAL A 123 -8.32 1.03 9.95
CA VAL A 123 -9.24 2.16 10.04
C VAL A 123 -10.65 1.71 10.39
N ASN A 124 -11.16 0.67 9.72
CA ASN A 124 -12.48 0.12 10.01
C ASN A 124 -12.61 -0.36 11.47
N CYS A 125 -11.55 -0.97 12.00
CA CYS A 125 -11.54 -1.42 13.40
C CYS A 125 -11.56 -0.26 14.40
N ILE A 126 -10.98 0.90 14.06
CA ILE A 126 -11.02 2.11 14.89
C ILE A 126 -12.42 2.76 14.88
N PHE A 127 -13.07 2.84 13.71
CA PHE A 127 -14.33 3.56 13.55
C PHE A 127 -15.58 2.81 14.05
N LEU A 128 -15.49 1.50 14.32
CA LEU A 128 -16.59 0.74 14.92
C LEU A 128 -16.73 0.94 16.44
N HIS A 129 -15.92 1.80 17.05
CA HIS A 129 -15.92 2.07 18.49
C HIS A 129 -16.81 3.28 18.90
N GLU A 130 -17.58 3.88 17.98
CA GLU A 130 -18.63 4.84 18.37
C GLU A 130 -19.88 4.08 18.85
N PRO A 131 -20.28 4.20 20.13
CA PRO A 131 -21.54 3.63 20.58
C PRO A 131 -22.70 4.35 19.86
N PRO A 132 -23.77 3.65 19.44
CA PRO A 132 -24.96 4.32 18.97
C PRO A 132 -25.51 5.17 20.12
N THR A 133 -25.40 6.49 20.01
CA THR A 133 -26.11 7.44 20.87
C THR A 133 -27.59 7.21 20.62
N ASN A 134 -28.23 6.45 21.50
CA ASN A 134 -29.67 6.24 21.49
C ASN A 134 -30.35 7.59 21.75
N PRO A 135 -31.11 8.18 20.79
CA PRO A 135 -31.74 9.48 20.97
C PRO A 135 -32.99 9.45 21.86
N LYS A 136 -33.15 8.45 22.75
CA LYS A 136 -34.35 8.27 23.59
C LYS A 136 -34.15 8.50 25.10
N GLN A 137 -33.10 9.21 25.52
CA GLN A 137 -32.89 9.57 26.94
C GLN A 137 -32.79 11.09 27.16
N LEU A 138 -33.64 11.86 26.47
CA LEU A 138 -33.92 13.25 26.84
C LEU A 138 -35.44 13.50 26.83
N ALA A 139 -36.15 12.74 27.65
CA ALA A 139 -37.51 13.04 28.07
C ALA A 139 -37.75 12.38 29.43
N SER A 140 -37.29 13.06 30.48
CA SER A 140 -37.93 13.03 31.81
C SER A 140 -37.56 14.26 32.59
#